data_AF-A0A2D6K1V4-F1
#
_entry.id   AF-A0A2D6K1V4-F1
#
_cell.length_a   1.000
_cell.length_b   1.000
_cell.length_c   1.000
_cell.angle_alpha   90.00
_cell.angle_beta   90.00
_cell.angle_gamma   90.00
#
_symmetry.space_group_name_H-M   'P 1'
#
loop_
_entity.id
_entity.type
_entity.pdbx_description
1 polymer ?
#
loop_
_entity_poly.entity_id
_entity_poly.type
_entity_poly.pdbx_seq_one_letter_code
_entity_poly.pdbx_strand_id
1 'polypeptide(L)'
;MPTHAELSSKLLVDAAGFFKNLGEQNAELKPQMEENAAVFEQLSGLMIQDPQGAMNGTPNAELVGKVLKDAANFFIALAEQNEPIKDQMLENANVYIQIADLVSQDPMGVLD
;
A
#
# COMPACT_ATOMS: atom_id res chain seq x y z
N MET A 1 -13.00 16.11 2.85
CA MET A 1 -11.83 15.54 2.16
C MET A 1 -11.42 14.30 2.92
N PRO A 2 -11.00 13.22 2.26
CA PRO A 2 -10.57 12.03 2.97
C PRO A 2 -9.34 12.34 3.83
N THR A 3 -9.23 11.71 4.99
CA THR A 3 -8.00 11.77 5.78
C THR A 3 -6.88 10.97 5.12
N HIS A 4 -5.63 11.19 5.51
CA HIS A 4 -4.50 10.39 5.06
C HIS A 4 -4.69 8.90 5.41
N ALA A 5 -5.28 8.60 6.57
CA ALA A 5 -5.68 7.24 6.95
C ALA A 5 -6.67 6.64 5.95
N GLU A 6 -7.77 7.35 5.63
CA GLU A 6 -8.77 6.88 4.67
C GLU A 6 -8.17 6.67 3.27
N LEU A 7 -7.29 7.57 2.84
CA LEU A 7 -6.61 7.49 1.55
C LEU A 7 -5.63 6.31 1.50
N SER A 8 -4.82 6.12 2.55
CA SER A 8 -3.90 4.98 2.68
C SER A 8 -4.65 3.64 2.71
N SER A 9 -5.78 3.57 3.42
CA SER A 9 -6.63 2.39 3.51
C SER A 9 -7.17 2.00 2.14
N LYS A 10 -7.63 2.99 1.36
CA LYS A 10 -8.07 2.76 -0.01
C LYS A 10 -6.94 2.25 -0.90
N LEU A 11 -5.76 2.87 -0.85
CA LEU A 11 -4.58 2.43 -1.61
C LEU A 11 -4.17 0.99 -1.27
N LEU A 12 -4.26 0.60 0.00
CA LEU A 12 -3.96 -0.76 0.44
C LEU A 12 -4.96 -1.76 -0.15
N VAL A 13 -6.26 -1.45 -0.16
CA VAL A 13 -7.29 -2.31 -0.77
C VAL A 13 -7.09 -2.44 -2.27
N ASP A 14 -6.79 -1.33 -2.95
CA ASP A 14 -6.53 -1.33 -4.39
C ASP A 14 -5.28 -2.17 -4.73
N ALA A 15 -4.20 -2.06 -3.94
CA ALA A 15 -3.01 -2.91 -4.08
C ALA A 15 -3.31 -4.39 -3.81
N ALA A 16 -4.12 -4.71 -2.80
CA ALA A 16 -4.54 -6.08 -2.53
C ALA A 16 -5.28 -6.69 -3.73
N GLY A 17 -6.19 -5.92 -4.35
CA GLY A 17 -6.87 -6.31 -5.59
C GLY A 17 -5.89 -6.53 -6.75
N PHE A 18 -4.92 -5.65 -6.92
CA PHE A 18 -3.86 -5.81 -7.92
C PHE A 18 -3.06 -7.11 -7.72
N PHE A 19 -2.61 -7.40 -6.51
CA PHE A 19 -1.85 -8.62 -6.23
C PHE A 19 -2.68 -9.88 -6.48
N LYS A 20 -3.94 -9.91 -6.03
CA LYS A 20 -4.86 -11.02 -6.32
C LYS A 20 -4.98 -11.27 -7.83
N ASN A 21 -5.24 -10.22 -8.61
CA ASN A 21 -5.32 -10.31 -10.07
C ASN A 21 -4.00 -10.77 -10.72
N LEU A 22 -2.86 -10.33 -10.19
CA LEU A 22 -1.53 -10.75 -10.68
C LEU A 22 -1.28 -12.24 -10.38
N GLY A 23 -1.68 -12.71 -9.20
CA GLY A 23 -1.59 -14.12 -8.81
C GLY A 23 -2.50 -15.02 -9.64
N GLU A 24 -3.70 -14.57 -9.99
CA GLU A 24 -4.60 -15.32 -10.89
C GLU A 24 -4.00 -15.52 -12.29
N GLN A 25 -3.25 -14.54 -12.78
CA GLN A 25 -2.56 -14.62 -14.07
C GLN A 25 -1.26 -15.43 -14.01
N ASN A 26 -0.68 -15.61 -12.81
CA ASN A 26 0.61 -16.28 -12.60
C ASN A 26 0.53 -17.28 -11.44
N ALA A 27 0.19 -18.53 -11.74
CA ALA A 27 -0.03 -19.57 -10.73
C ALA A 27 1.17 -19.80 -9.79
N GLU A 28 2.39 -19.61 -10.27
CA GLU A 28 3.62 -19.74 -9.47
C GLU A 28 3.75 -18.64 -8.41
N LEU A 29 3.25 -17.43 -8.70
CA LEU A 29 3.29 -16.29 -7.77
C LEU A 29 2.05 -16.21 -6.89
N LYS A 30 0.97 -16.94 -7.23
CA LYS A 30 -0.33 -16.84 -6.57
C LYS A 30 -0.27 -16.92 -5.04
N PRO A 31 0.42 -17.91 -4.41
CA PRO A 31 0.44 -17.99 -2.95
C PRO A 31 1.05 -16.75 -2.29
N GLN A 32 2.15 -16.24 -2.85
CA GLN A 32 2.82 -15.04 -2.34
C GLN A 32 1.96 -13.78 -2.53
N MET A 33 1.27 -13.68 -3.67
CA MET A 33 0.39 -12.54 -3.94
C MET A 33 -0.85 -12.53 -3.05
N GLU A 34 -1.42 -13.70 -2.75
CA GLU A 34 -2.53 -13.85 -1.79
C GLU A 34 -2.10 -13.45 -0.37
N GLU A 35 -0.90 -13.85 0.06
CA GLU A 35 -0.34 -13.44 1.36
C GLU A 35 -0.14 -11.92 1.42
N ASN A 36 0.50 -11.33 0.40
CA ASN A 36 0.69 -9.88 0.32
C ASN A 36 -0.66 -9.15 0.37
N ALA A 37 -1.65 -9.61 -0.41
CA ALA A 37 -2.97 -9.00 -0.43
C ALA A 37 -3.66 -9.07 0.94
N ALA A 38 -3.55 -10.19 1.65
CA ALA A 38 -4.12 -10.35 2.99
C ALA A 38 -3.51 -9.38 4.00
N VAL A 39 -2.19 -9.17 3.96
CA VAL A 39 -1.50 -8.19 4.82
C VAL A 39 -2.03 -6.76 4.56
N PHE A 40 -2.20 -6.40 3.29
CA PHE A 40 -2.68 -5.06 2.91
C PHE A 40 -4.12 -4.84 3.36
N GLU A 41 -4.99 -5.84 3.20
CA GLU A 41 -6.37 -5.79 3.68
C GLU A 41 -6.45 -5.67 5.20
N GLN A 42 -5.61 -6.41 5.94
CA GLN A 42 -5.55 -6.32 7.39
C GLN A 42 -5.11 -4.93 7.86
N LEU A 43 -4.05 -4.37 7.28
CA LEU A 43 -3.56 -3.03 7.62
C LEU A 43 -4.57 -1.94 7.26
N SER A 44 -5.29 -2.10 6.14
CA SER A 44 -6.38 -1.21 5.77
C SER A 44 -7.48 -1.20 6.84
N GLY A 45 -7.88 -2.38 7.33
CA GLY A 45 -8.84 -2.51 8.43
C GLY A 45 -8.38 -1.79 9.70
N LEU A 46 -7.10 -1.93 10.08
CA LEU A 46 -6.55 -1.23 11.23
C LEU A 46 -6.60 0.29 11.07
N MET A 47 -6.24 0.82 9.90
CA MET A 47 -6.25 2.26 9.66
C MET A 47 -7.65 2.87 9.66
N ILE A 48 -8.66 2.13 9.21
CA ILE A 48 -10.05 2.59 9.28
C ILE A 48 -10.59 2.52 10.71
N GLN A 49 -10.23 1.48 11.46
CA GLN A 49 -10.77 1.26 12.80
C GLN A 49 -10.09 2.14 13.85
N ASP A 50 -8.77 2.22 13.82
CA ASP A 50 -7.96 2.94 14.81
C ASP A 50 -6.67 3.49 14.18
N PRO A 51 -6.76 4.61 13.42
CA PRO A 51 -5.61 5.20 12.71
C PRO A 51 -4.51 5.71 13.65
N GLN A 52 -4.85 6.01 14.91
CA GLN A 52 -3.90 6.45 15.94
C GLN A 52 -3.49 5.32 16.88
N GLY A 53 -4.02 4.12 16.65
CA GLY A 53 -3.70 2.92 17.41
C GLY A 53 -2.27 2.44 17.18
N ALA A 54 -1.92 1.37 17.89
CA ALA A 54 -0.63 0.73 17.75
C ALA A 54 -0.77 -0.79 17.85
N MET A 55 0.06 -1.49 17.08
CA MET A 55 0.21 -2.94 17.13
C MET A 55 1.60 -3.26 17.67
N ASN A 56 1.67 -4.03 18.77
CA ASN A 56 2.92 -4.38 19.45
C ASN A 56 3.82 -3.16 19.76
N GLY A 57 3.21 -2.03 20.11
CA GLY A 57 3.92 -0.78 20.41
C GLY A 57 4.38 0.04 19.20
N THR A 58 4.10 -0.43 17.97
CA THR A 58 4.36 0.34 16.75
C THR A 58 3.06 1.02 16.28
N PRO A 59 3.05 2.34 16.04
CA PRO A 59 1.86 3.03 15.52
C PRO A 59 1.35 2.40 14.22
N ASN A 60 0.03 2.25 14.08
CA ASN A 60 -0.59 1.69 12.87
C ASN A 60 -0.21 2.52 11.64
N ALA A 61 -0.20 3.85 11.78
CA ALA A 61 0.24 4.80 10.76
C ALA A 61 1.67 4.54 10.27
N GLU A 62 2.60 4.22 11.19
CA GLU A 62 3.99 3.90 10.84
C GLU A 62 4.09 2.55 10.11
N LEU A 63 3.35 1.53 10.57
CA LEU A 63 3.29 0.22 9.91
C LEU A 63 2.75 0.34 8.49
N VAL A 64 1.67 1.09 8.30
CA VAL A 64 1.07 1.32 6.97
C VAL A 64 2.00 2.12 6.07
N GLY A 65 2.62 3.18 6.59
CA GLY A 65 3.62 3.93 5.84
C GLY A 65 4.76 3.05 5.34
N LYS A 66 5.27 2.14 6.20
CA LYS A 66 6.29 1.18 5.81
C LYS A 66 5.80 0.24 4.69
N VAL A 67 4.63 -0.37 4.85
CA VAL A 67 4.10 -1.31 3.84
C VAL A 67 3.81 -0.64 2.51
N LEU A 68 3.32 0.61 2.51
CA LEU A 68 3.14 1.37 1.28
C LEU A 68 4.48 1.65 0.57
N LYS A 69 5.56 1.93 1.32
CA LYS A 69 6.90 2.08 0.74
C LYS A 69 7.45 0.76 0.19
N ASP A 70 7.19 -0.36 0.86
CA ASP A 70 7.55 -1.68 0.36
C ASP A 70 6.79 -2.01 -0.95
N ALA A 71 5.51 -1.64 -1.04
CA ALA A 71 4.72 -1.74 -2.27
C ALA A 71 5.29 -0.88 -3.41
N ALA A 72 5.71 0.36 -3.10
CA ALA A 72 6.34 1.24 -4.08
C ALA A 72 7.64 0.63 -4.64
N ASN A 73 8.47 0.05 -3.77
CA ASN A 73 9.69 -0.66 -4.20
C ASN A 73 9.39 -1.83 -5.13
N PHE A 74 8.30 -2.57 -4.87
CA PHE A 74 7.85 -3.61 -5.78
C PHE A 74 7.45 -3.06 -7.16
N PHE A 75 6.69 -1.96 -7.22
CA PHE A 75 6.35 -1.32 -8.51
C PHE A 75 7.59 -0.83 -9.25
N ILE A 76 8.57 -0.25 -8.55
CA ILE A 76 9.85 0.14 -9.14
C ILE A 76 10.57 -1.08 -9.75
N ALA A 77 10.64 -2.19 -9.01
CA ALA A 77 11.27 -3.42 -9.51
C ALA A 77 10.53 -4.02 -10.72
N LEU A 78 9.19 -3.90 -10.79
CA LEU A 78 8.43 -4.26 -11.99
C LEU A 78 8.72 -3.31 -13.16
N ALA A 79 8.85 -2.01 -12.90
CA ALA A 79 9.15 -1.01 -13.90
C ALA A 79 10.51 -1.26 -14.59
N GLU A 80 11.52 -1.67 -13.82
CA GLU A 80 12.86 -2.00 -14.34
C GLU A 80 12.85 -3.20 -15.29
N GLN A 81 11.94 -4.14 -15.06
CA GLN A 81 11.84 -5.38 -15.85
C GLN A 81 10.85 -5.29 -17.02
N ASN A 82 10.06 -4.21 -17.10
CA ASN A 82 8.93 -4.12 -18.02
C ASN A 82 8.80 -2.71 -18.62
N GLU A 83 9.57 -2.46 -19.68
CA GLU A 83 9.67 -1.15 -20.35
C GLU A 83 8.31 -0.55 -20.78
N PRO A 84 7.35 -1.32 -21.35
CA PRO A 84 6.05 -0.77 -21.76
C PRO A 84 5.19 -0.17 -20.64
N ILE A 85 5.37 -0.62 -19.40
CA ILE A 85 4.59 -0.14 -18.23
C ILE A 85 5.46 0.66 -17.26
N LYS A 86 6.73 0.92 -17.60
CA LYS A 86 7.72 1.51 -16.71
C LYS A 86 7.24 2.83 -16.10
N ASP A 87 6.85 3.79 -16.94
CA ASP A 87 6.46 5.12 -16.48
C ASP A 87 5.22 5.06 -15.58
N GLN A 88 4.25 4.22 -15.93
CA GLN A 88 3.04 4.01 -15.10
C GLN A 88 3.38 3.41 -13.74
N MET A 89 4.29 2.43 -13.69
CA MET A 89 4.71 1.82 -12.42
C MET A 89 5.51 2.78 -11.55
N LEU A 90 6.36 3.63 -12.15
CA LEU A 90 7.08 4.69 -11.42
C LEU A 90 6.14 5.75 -10.88
N GLU A 91 5.12 6.15 -11.65
CA GLU A 91 4.09 7.08 -11.19
C GLU A 91 3.31 6.50 -10.01
N ASN A 92 2.85 5.25 -10.12
CA ASN A 92 2.19 4.54 -9.02
C ASN A 92 3.09 4.49 -7.78
N ALA A 93 4.36 4.10 -7.92
CA ALA A 93 5.30 4.05 -6.81
C ALA A 93 5.43 5.41 -6.09
N ASN A 94 5.51 6.51 -6.86
CA ASN A 94 5.56 7.86 -6.30
C ASN A 94 4.31 8.21 -5.49
N VAL A 95 3.11 7.85 -5.96
CA VAL A 95 1.87 8.06 -5.20
C VAL A 95 1.91 7.29 -3.88
N TYR A 96 2.33 6.02 -3.90
CA TYR A 96 2.43 5.21 -2.68
C TYR A 96 3.42 5.81 -1.67
N ILE A 97 4.57 6.31 -2.13
CA ILE A 97 5.56 6.97 -1.26
C ILE A 97 4.99 8.25 -0.64
N GLN A 98 4.31 9.09 -1.43
CA GLN A 98 3.72 10.33 -0.93
C GLN A 98 2.66 10.03 0.15
N ILE A 99 1.74 9.10 -0.11
CA ILE A 99 0.71 8.75 0.87
C ILE A 99 1.31 8.08 2.10
N ALA A 100 2.37 7.28 1.93
CA ALA A 100 3.11 6.70 3.05
C ALA A 100 3.71 7.76 3.97
N ASP A 101 4.30 8.82 3.42
CA ASP A 101 4.87 9.91 4.19
C ASP A 101 3.79 10.72 4.91
N LEU A 102 2.67 11.01 4.22
CA LEU A 102 1.54 11.74 4.80
C LEU A 102 0.90 10.99 5.97
N VAL A 103 0.57 9.70 5.78
CA VAL A 103 -0.07 8.90 6.84
C VAL A 103 0.85 8.70 8.03
N SER A 104 2.16 8.55 7.81
CA SER A 104 3.14 8.39 8.88
C SER A 104 3.31 9.65 9.73
N GLN A 105 3.13 10.83 9.13
CA GLN A 105 3.28 12.11 9.83
C GLN A 105 2.00 12.54 10.55
N ASP A 106 0.87 12.48 9.85
CA ASP A 106 -0.43 12.87 10.38
C ASP A 106 -1.53 12.00 9.76
N PRO A 107 -1.90 10.87 10.36
CA PRO A 107 -2.93 9.99 9.80
C PRO A 107 -4.32 10.64 9.76
N MET A 108 -4.56 11.69 10.56
CA MET A 108 -5.83 12.42 10.61
C MET A 108 -5.83 13.68 9.73
N GLY A 109 -4.67 14.03 9.16
CA GLY A 109 -4.52 15.12 8.22
C GLY A 109 -5.36 14.90 6.96
N VAL A 110 -5.69 15.98 6.27
CA VAL A 110 -6.42 15.97 4.99
C VAL A 110 -5.54 16.59 3.92
N LEU A 111 -5.71 16.16 2.66
CA LEU A 111 -5.08 16.84 1.52
C LEU A 111 -5.71 18.23 1.35
N ASP A 112 -4.88 19.27 1.25
CA ASP A 112 -5.28 20.65 0.93
C ASP A 112 -5.53 20.87 -0.57
#